data_AF-A0A9W7DA29-F1
#
_entry.id   AF-A0A9W7DA29-F1
#
_cell.length_a   1.000
_cell.length_b   1.000
_cell.length_c   1.000
_cell.angle_alpha   90.00
_cell.angle_beta   90.00
_cell.angle_gamma   90.00
#
_symmetry.space_group_name_H-M   'P 1'
#
loop_
_entity.id
_entity.type
_entity.pdbx_description
1 polymer ?
#
loop_
_entity_poly.entity_id
_entity_poly.type
_entity_poly.pdbx_seq_one_letter_code
_entity_poly.pdbx_strand_id
1 'polypeptide(L)'
;MAVARHHLTIQEKNQLRAFHRERPELTQEQLREWAHVQFGKWVGRSTIGKIASMPEEVCANPSAKRVQSGRYPEMEQQLFEFVLAAQGEARGDDPPALSEGLLWSKANDILKRTRGPRHSVSLGWVQRFKKRHGLHRSQRRVQARDVQENAAAVGPELGMEQAGMGEAVASAGAVGVEVEQEDVEAAGKRTRDESNEEETEDELALIPATKKSATTPRAAASRKQFVSADDIILLTQVLATKPWAYPHVMDGWQEVCDQLRGHDEFHLDKTAGACQARVTLLLDHLKAGNVAALRKSGTSEEYERKRELLLDVQAKQVAFEEFQEDLRKRRGEPSPSASVTQHDAAVAKVGEVAAAIAVAEATGEADWDGQRRLELLEIRMERELAEQRRHADEQVRELERLQRAQLEAQQNQHAQLLATIQQQQAMMLDLIKSVTAQSKSTD
;
A
#
# COMPACT_ATOMS: atom_id res chain seq x y z
N MET A 1 -13.89 -7.04 -23.86
CA MET A 1 -13.06 -6.46 -22.77
C MET A 1 -12.49 -7.58 -21.90
N ALA A 2 -11.34 -7.38 -21.25
CA ALA A 2 -10.76 -8.39 -20.36
C ALA A 2 -11.38 -8.30 -18.95
N VAL A 3 -12.04 -9.38 -18.50
CA VAL A 3 -12.65 -9.43 -17.16
C VAL A 3 -11.57 -9.34 -16.07
N ALA A 4 -11.73 -8.39 -15.15
CA ALA A 4 -10.82 -8.22 -14.02
C ALA A 4 -10.87 -9.47 -13.12
N ARG A 5 -9.69 -10.03 -12.80
CA ARG A 5 -9.60 -11.24 -11.98
C ARG A 5 -9.84 -10.91 -10.51
N HIS A 6 -10.87 -11.49 -9.92
CA HIS A 6 -11.09 -11.41 -8.47
C HIS A 6 -9.98 -12.12 -7.70
N HIS A 7 -9.68 -11.58 -6.52
CA HIS A 7 -8.62 -12.06 -5.64
C HIS A 7 -9.11 -11.98 -4.20
N LEU A 8 -9.11 -13.14 -3.52
CA LEU A 8 -9.47 -13.23 -2.10
C LEU A 8 -8.37 -12.63 -1.22
N THR A 9 -8.78 -12.05 -0.09
CA THR A 9 -7.88 -11.67 1.02
C THR A 9 -7.39 -12.91 1.77
N ILE A 10 -6.41 -12.75 2.68
CA ILE A 10 -5.96 -13.84 3.56
C ILE A 10 -7.09 -14.30 4.47
N GLN A 11 -7.89 -13.37 4.98
CA GLN A 11 -9.09 -13.66 5.77
C GLN A 11 -10.10 -14.52 4.99
N GLU A 12 -10.45 -14.10 3.77
CA GLU A 12 -11.41 -14.81 2.90
C GLU A 12 -10.91 -16.21 2.51
N LYS A 13 -9.61 -16.38 2.31
CA LYS A 13 -8.99 -17.69 2.11
C LYS A 13 -9.08 -18.58 3.36
N ASN A 14 -8.81 -18.04 4.55
CA ASN A 14 -8.87 -18.80 5.79
C ASN A 14 -10.31 -19.18 6.16
N GLN A 15 -11.29 -18.30 5.91
CA GLN A 15 -12.72 -18.62 6.00
C GLN A 15 -13.11 -19.75 5.04
N LEU A 16 -12.62 -19.72 3.79
CA LEU A 16 -12.84 -20.81 2.82
C LEU A 16 -12.21 -22.14 3.26
N ARG A 17 -11.01 -22.09 3.87
CA ARG A 17 -10.33 -23.26 4.44
C ARG A 17 -11.10 -23.86 5.62
N ALA A 18 -11.63 -23.02 6.51
CA ALA A 18 -12.47 -23.46 7.63
C ALA A 18 -13.75 -24.14 7.13
N PHE A 19 -14.48 -23.49 6.21
CA PHE A 19 -15.70 -24.03 5.62
C PHE A 19 -15.47 -25.37 4.88
N HIS A 20 -14.35 -25.51 4.17
CA HIS A 20 -13.96 -26.78 3.54
C HIS A 20 -13.51 -27.85 4.56
N ARG A 21 -12.93 -27.47 5.70
CA ARG A 21 -12.58 -28.40 6.78
C ARG A 21 -13.82 -28.96 7.48
N GLU A 22 -14.85 -28.14 7.62
CA GLU A 22 -16.16 -28.53 8.16
C GLU A 22 -16.95 -29.41 7.17
N ARG A 23 -16.68 -29.29 5.86
CA ARG A 23 -17.44 -29.93 4.76
C ARG A 23 -16.51 -30.43 3.64
N PRO A 24 -15.66 -31.43 3.90
CA PRO A 24 -14.68 -31.95 2.94
C PRO A 24 -15.29 -32.65 1.72
N GLU A 25 -16.58 -32.98 1.76
CA GLU A 25 -17.36 -33.55 0.65
C GLU A 25 -17.74 -32.52 -0.43
N LEU A 26 -17.57 -31.22 -0.18
CA LEU A 26 -17.94 -30.17 -1.14
C LEU A 26 -17.01 -30.11 -2.35
N THR A 27 -17.61 -30.11 -3.54
CA THR A 27 -16.86 -29.96 -4.79
C THR A 27 -16.26 -28.55 -4.93
N GLN A 28 -15.20 -28.44 -5.74
CA GLN A 28 -14.59 -27.15 -6.11
C GLN A 28 -15.55 -26.16 -6.79
N GLU A 29 -16.70 -26.64 -7.30
CA GLU A 29 -17.76 -25.82 -7.88
C GLU A 29 -18.62 -25.18 -6.78
N GLN A 30 -19.09 -25.99 -5.82
CA GLN A 30 -19.86 -25.52 -4.66
C GLN A 30 -19.04 -24.60 -3.76
N LEU A 31 -17.75 -24.87 -3.55
CA LEU A 31 -16.83 -23.98 -2.84
C LEU A 31 -16.61 -22.64 -3.57
N ARG A 32 -16.69 -22.62 -4.92
CA ARG A 32 -16.64 -21.38 -5.71
C ARG A 32 -17.93 -20.58 -5.55
N GLU A 33 -19.07 -21.25 -5.62
CA GLU A 33 -20.39 -20.62 -5.48
C GLU A 33 -20.56 -20.03 -4.08
N TRP A 34 -20.18 -20.76 -3.03
CA TRP A 34 -20.10 -20.25 -1.67
C TRP A 34 -19.18 -19.01 -1.58
N ALA A 35 -17.98 -19.05 -2.16
CA ALA A 35 -17.06 -17.91 -2.16
C ALA A 35 -17.60 -16.69 -2.95
N HIS A 36 -18.45 -16.91 -3.95
CA HIS A 36 -19.14 -15.84 -4.66
C HIS A 36 -20.27 -15.23 -3.82
N VAL A 37 -21.10 -16.07 -3.19
CA VAL A 37 -22.20 -15.63 -2.32
C VAL A 37 -21.68 -14.87 -1.09
N GLN A 38 -20.62 -15.37 -0.45
CA GLN A 38 -20.08 -14.76 0.78
C GLN A 38 -19.23 -13.50 0.53
N PHE A 39 -18.47 -13.44 -0.59
CA PHE A 39 -17.47 -12.38 -0.80
C PHE A 39 -17.70 -11.52 -2.05
N GLY A 40 -18.78 -11.77 -2.80
CA GLY A 40 -19.05 -11.14 -4.11
C GLY A 40 -18.06 -11.53 -5.22
N LYS A 41 -17.12 -12.44 -4.98
CA LYS A 41 -15.89 -12.62 -5.79
C LYS A 41 -15.90 -13.91 -6.60
N TRP A 42 -16.06 -13.80 -7.92
CA TRP A 42 -15.97 -14.96 -8.81
C TRP A 42 -14.50 -15.36 -9.07
N VAL A 43 -14.08 -16.49 -8.51
CA VAL A 43 -12.70 -17.02 -8.54
C VAL A 43 -12.66 -18.33 -9.34
N GLY A 44 -11.56 -18.62 -10.05
CA GLY A 44 -11.45 -19.84 -10.86
C GLY A 44 -11.37 -21.13 -10.00
N ARG A 45 -12.02 -22.21 -10.43
CA ARG A 45 -12.06 -23.53 -9.75
C ARG A 45 -10.69 -24.01 -9.24
N SER A 46 -9.67 -23.98 -10.10
CA SER A 46 -8.30 -24.38 -9.77
C SER A 46 -7.63 -23.51 -8.71
N THR A 47 -8.07 -22.25 -8.57
CA THR A 47 -7.62 -21.34 -7.50
C THR A 47 -8.35 -21.65 -6.19
N ILE A 48 -9.66 -21.93 -6.24
CA ILE A 48 -10.44 -22.41 -5.07
C ILE A 48 -9.83 -23.70 -4.52
N GLY A 49 -9.61 -24.71 -5.38
CA GLY A 49 -8.99 -25.98 -5.00
C GLY A 49 -7.58 -25.81 -4.39
N LYS A 50 -6.75 -24.91 -4.94
CA LYS A 50 -5.42 -24.62 -4.37
C LYS A 50 -5.47 -23.83 -3.05
N ILE A 51 -6.50 -23.03 -2.81
CA ILE A 51 -6.69 -22.36 -1.51
C ILE A 51 -7.12 -23.38 -0.45
N ALA A 52 -8.10 -24.22 -0.78
CA ALA A 52 -8.68 -25.23 0.10
C ALA A 52 -7.69 -26.34 0.52
N SER A 53 -6.72 -26.68 -0.34
CA SER A 53 -5.67 -27.67 -0.04
C SER A 53 -4.40 -27.10 0.61
N MET A 54 -4.28 -25.77 0.72
CA MET A 54 -3.16 -25.13 1.42
C MET A 54 -3.52 -24.88 2.90
N PRO A 55 -2.54 -24.99 3.83
CA PRO A 55 -2.75 -24.65 5.24
C PRO A 55 -3.12 -23.18 5.42
N GLU A 56 -3.62 -22.83 6.61
CA GLU A 56 -4.02 -21.46 6.94
C GLU A 56 -2.85 -20.47 6.87
N GLU A 57 -3.11 -19.32 6.26
CA GLU A 57 -2.13 -18.23 6.13
C GLU A 57 -2.22 -17.37 7.40
N VAL A 58 -1.33 -17.61 8.38
CA VAL A 58 -1.14 -16.70 9.51
C VAL A 58 -0.43 -15.44 9.00
N CYS A 59 -1.08 -14.28 9.14
CA CYS A 59 -0.53 -13.01 8.68
C CYS A 59 -1.02 -11.83 9.52
N ALA A 60 -0.11 -10.90 9.83
CA ALA A 60 -0.38 -9.65 10.55
C ALA A 60 -1.37 -8.70 9.84
N ASN A 61 -1.79 -9.01 8.61
CA ASN A 61 -2.82 -8.24 7.90
C ASN A 61 -3.81 -9.17 7.18
N PRO A 62 -4.95 -9.50 7.80
CA PRO A 62 -5.99 -10.33 7.21
C PRO A 62 -6.53 -9.79 5.87
N SER A 63 -6.55 -8.46 5.68
CA SER A 63 -7.00 -7.79 4.45
C SER A 63 -6.03 -7.89 3.26
N ALA A 64 -4.79 -8.34 3.48
CA ALA A 64 -3.82 -8.47 2.41
C ALA A 64 -4.23 -9.61 1.44
N LYS A 65 -3.94 -9.46 0.14
CA LYS A 65 -4.23 -10.50 -0.87
C LYS A 65 -3.16 -11.59 -0.94
N ARG A 66 -1.96 -11.30 -0.41
CA ARG A 66 -0.78 -12.18 -0.38
C ARG A 66 0.04 -11.87 0.87
N VAL A 67 0.62 -12.89 1.49
CA VAL A 67 1.73 -12.71 2.43
C VAL A 67 2.92 -12.09 1.66
N GLN A 68 3.59 -11.11 2.27
CA GLN A 68 4.82 -10.52 1.75
C GLN A 68 5.76 -10.24 2.93
N SER A 69 6.93 -10.89 2.95
CA SER A 69 8.00 -10.55 3.88
C SER A 69 8.72 -9.27 3.41
N GLY A 70 9.16 -8.43 4.36
CA GLY A 70 10.08 -7.34 4.05
C GLY A 70 11.55 -7.76 4.13
N ARG A 71 12.48 -6.79 4.04
CA ARG A 71 13.93 -7.06 4.04
C ARG A 71 14.44 -7.56 5.40
N TYR A 72 13.79 -7.17 6.50
CA TYR A 72 14.27 -7.42 7.85
C TYR A 72 13.18 -8.12 8.68
N PRO A 73 12.78 -9.36 8.33
CA PRO A 73 11.60 -10.00 8.90
C PRO A 73 11.67 -10.16 10.43
N GLU A 74 12.87 -10.39 10.99
CA GLU A 74 13.08 -10.56 12.44
C GLU A 74 12.89 -9.23 13.20
N MET A 75 13.28 -8.11 12.57
CA MET A 75 13.06 -6.76 13.11
C MET A 75 11.62 -6.29 12.88
N GLU A 76 10.99 -6.66 11.76
CA GLU A 76 9.57 -6.37 11.51
C GLU A 76 8.65 -7.09 12.50
N GLN A 77 9.01 -8.30 12.93
CA GLN A 77 8.33 -8.99 14.03
C GLN A 77 8.48 -8.22 15.36
N GLN A 78 9.71 -7.92 15.81
CA GLN A 78 9.93 -7.18 17.07
C GLN A 78 9.28 -5.79 17.07
N LEU A 79 9.29 -5.10 15.92
CA LEU A 79 8.62 -3.81 15.75
C LEU A 79 7.09 -3.95 15.79
N PHE A 80 6.52 -5.04 15.28
CA PHE A 80 5.09 -5.32 15.35
C PHE A 80 4.64 -5.74 16.76
N GLU A 81 5.44 -6.53 17.47
CA GLU A 81 5.22 -6.87 18.90
C GLU A 81 5.21 -5.59 19.76
N PHE A 82 6.14 -4.67 19.53
CA PHE A 82 6.14 -3.34 20.16
C PHE A 82 4.88 -2.52 19.83
N VAL A 83 4.39 -2.58 18.59
CA VAL A 83 3.13 -1.92 18.19
C VAL A 83 1.92 -2.53 18.91
N LEU A 84 1.87 -3.85 19.07
CA LEU A 84 0.78 -4.53 19.77
C LEU A 84 0.78 -4.18 21.27
N ALA A 85 1.94 -4.17 21.91
CA ALA A 85 2.07 -3.73 23.31
C ALA A 85 1.56 -2.31 23.52
N ALA A 86 2.01 -1.36 22.68
CA ALA A 86 1.58 0.05 22.73
C ALA A 86 0.10 0.27 22.35
N GLN A 87 -0.57 -0.73 21.74
CA GLN A 87 -2.02 -0.72 21.53
C GLN A 87 -2.79 -1.34 22.69
N GLY A 88 -2.25 -2.36 23.35
CA GLY A 88 -2.87 -3.01 24.52
C GLY A 88 -2.97 -2.10 25.75
N GLU A 89 -2.03 -1.16 25.91
CA GLU A 89 -2.06 -0.14 26.97
C GLU A 89 -3.06 1.00 26.68
N ALA A 90 -3.45 1.20 25.41
CA ALA A 90 -4.28 2.30 24.96
C ALA A 90 -5.80 2.02 25.12
N ARG A 91 -6.30 2.04 26.36
CA ARG A 91 -7.74 1.99 26.66
C ARG A 91 -8.46 3.29 26.24
N GLY A 92 -8.87 3.37 24.97
CA GLY A 92 -9.75 4.42 24.42
C GLY A 92 -10.09 4.17 22.96
N ASP A 93 -11.26 4.66 22.50
CA ASP A 93 -11.90 4.24 21.23
C ASP A 93 -11.21 4.67 19.92
N ASP A 94 -10.05 5.34 19.98
CA ASP A 94 -9.20 5.57 18.81
C ASP A 94 -7.71 5.39 19.21
N PRO A 95 -7.10 4.20 18.97
CA PRO A 95 -5.77 3.89 19.51
C PRO A 95 -4.70 4.79 18.86
N PRO A 96 -3.84 5.46 19.65
CA PRO A 96 -2.89 6.45 19.18
C PRO A 96 -2.11 5.96 17.96
N ALA A 97 -2.27 6.67 16.84
CA ALA A 97 -1.69 6.27 15.57
C ALA A 97 -0.18 6.52 15.56
N LEU A 98 0.58 5.58 16.17
CA LEU A 98 2.04 5.60 16.34
C LEU A 98 2.73 6.27 15.14
N SER A 99 3.41 7.38 15.44
CA SER A 99 3.91 8.30 14.42
C SER A 99 4.94 7.60 13.54
N GLU A 100 5.06 8.02 12.28
CA GLU A 100 6.00 7.38 11.35
C GLU A 100 7.45 7.61 11.79
N GLY A 101 7.73 8.72 12.49
CA GLY A 101 9.00 8.99 13.16
C GLY A 101 9.29 8.06 14.35
N LEU A 102 8.32 7.80 15.24
CA LEU A 102 8.51 6.88 16.36
C LEU A 102 8.77 5.44 15.89
N LEU A 103 7.99 4.99 14.90
CA LEU A 103 8.20 3.68 14.27
C LEU A 103 9.53 3.61 13.51
N TRP A 104 9.97 4.72 12.90
CA TRP A 104 11.26 4.82 12.22
C TRP A 104 12.45 4.77 13.19
N SER A 105 12.40 5.51 14.30
CA SER A 105 13.43 5.41 15.35
C SER A 105 13.50 3.98 15.86
N LYS A 106 12.38 3.43 16.37
CA LYS A 106 12.35 2.09 16.96
C LYS A 106 12.83 1.00 15.99
N ALA A 107 12.49 1.10 14.71
CA ALA A 107 13.00 0.20 13.67
C ALA A 107 14.53 0.29 13.50
N ASN A 108 15.08 1.51 13.46
CA ASN A 108 16.52 1.72 13.40
C ASN A 108 17.22 1.28 14.70
N ASP A 109 16.63 1.50 15.87
CA ASP A 109 17.21 1.11 17.15
C ASP A 109 17.31 -0.42 17.27
N ILE A 110 16.26 -1.15 16.87
CA ILE A 110 16.29 -2.61 16.77
C ILE A 110 17.31 -3.07 15.71
N LEU A 111 17.39 -2.41 14.56
CA LEU A 111 18.30 -2.79 13.47
C LEU A 111 19.78 -2.55 13.82
N LYS A 112 20.10 -1.40 14.44
CA LYS A 112 21.44 -1.10 14.99
C LYS A 112 21.84 -2.12 16.05
N ARG A 113 20.92 -2.48 16.96
CA ARG A 113 21.14 -3.49 18.01
C ARG A 113 21.37 -4.91 17.45
N THR A 114 20.77 -5.26 16.32
CA THR A 114 20.81 -6.62 15.76
C THR A 114 21.79 -6.82 14.61
N ARG A 115 22.13 -5.77 13.85
CA ARG A 115 23.04 -5.83 12.68
C ARG A 115 24.15 -4.76 12.69
N GLY A 116 24.23 -3.92 13.72
CA GLY A 116 25.28 -2.90 13.88
C GLY A 116 24.97 -1.54 13.24
N PRO A 117 25.75 -0.49 13.56
CA PRO A 117 25.42 0.91 13.28
C PRO A 117 25.34 1.28 11.79
N ARG A 118 25.92 0.48 10.89
CA ARG A 118 25.90 0.70 9.44
C ARG A 118 24.54 0.40 8.77
N HIS A 119 23.61 -0.23 9.48
CA HIS A 119 22.31 -0.61 8.94
C HIS A 119 21.19 0.33 9.40
N SER A 120 20.43 0.86 8.44
CA SER A 120 19.26 1.72 8.68
C SER A 120 18.09 1.40 7.74
N VAL A 121 16.92 1.93 8.08
CA VAL A 121 15.71 1.94 7.24
C VAL A 121 15.29 3.37 6.93
N SER A 122 14.68 3.59 5.77
CA SER A 122 14.08 4.88 5.40
C SER A 122 12.61 4.96 5.82
N LEU A 123 12.05 6.17 5.91
CA LEU A 123 10.63 6.38 6.24
C LEU A 123 9.70 5.65 5.25
N GLY A 124 10.09 5.56 3.97
CA GLY A 124 9.37 4.77 2.95
C GLY A 124 9.39 3.25 3.19
N TRP A 125 10.34 2.72 3.98
CA TRP A 125 10.27 1.35 4.47
C TRP A 125 9.21 1.21 5.58
N VAL A 126 9.10 2.19 6.49
CA VAL A 126 8.09 2.20 7.57
C VAL A 126 6.67 2.26 7.01
N GLN A 127 6.44 3.05 5.96
CA GLN A 127 5.15 3.06 5.25
C GLN A 127 4.80 1.71 4.62
N ARG A 128 5.80 0.99 4.08
CA ARG A 128 5.61 -0.38 3.57
C ARG A 128 5.36 -1.39 4.70
N PHE A 129 6.03 -1.27 5.83
CA PHE A 129 5.75 -2.05 7.05
C PHE A 129 4.31 -1.82 7.53
N LYS A 130 3.87 -0.56 7.71
CA LYS A 130 2.49 -0.24 8.12
C LYS A 130 1.44 -0.81 7.16
N LYS A 131 1.73 -0.89 5.86
CA LYS A 131 0.85 -1.50 4.85
C LYS A 131 0.88 -3.04 4.85
N ARG A 132 2.03 -3.65 5.16
CA ARG A 132 2.18 -5.11 5.36
C ARG A 132 1.43 -5.58 6.60
N HIS A 133 1.44 -4.81 7.68
CA HIS A 133 0.87 -5.18 9.00
C HIS A 133 -0.51 -4.55 9.29
N GLY A 134 -1.22 -4.03 8.28
CA GLY A 134 -2.59 -3.49 8.43
C GLY A 134 -2.70 -2.13 9.14
N LEU A 135 -1.62 -1.66 9.77
CA LEU A 135 -1.53 -0.41 10.54
C LEU A 135 -1.76 0.89 9.74
N HIS A 136 -1.89 0.82 8.42
CA HIS A 136 -2.07 1.98 7.54
C HIS A 136 -3.48 2.59 7.68
N ARG A 137 -3.61 3.92 7.57
CA ARG A 137 -4.82 4.68 7.95
C ARG A 137 -6.08 4.25 7.18
N SER A 138 -5.96 3.90 5.90
CA SER A 138 -7.09 3.41 5.10
C SER A 138 -7.48 1.96 5.42
N GLN A 139 -6.54 1.11 5.85
CA GLN A 139 -6.82 -0.28 6.24
C GLN A 139 -7.57 -0.33 7.57
N ARG A 140 -7.14 0.44 8.57
CA ARG A 140 -7.86 0.58 9.85
C ARG A 140 -9.29 1.12 9.68
N ARG A 141 -9.50 2.11 8.79
CA ARG A 141 -10.85 2.63 8.47
C ARG A 141 -11.77 1.64 7.74
N VAL A 142 -11.22 0.64 7.05
CA VAL A 142 -12.00 -0.44 6.45
C VAL A 142 -12.33 -1.48 7.53
N GLN A 143 -11.34 -1.96 8.28
CA GLN A 143 -11.56 -2.92 9.38
C GLN A 143 -12.60 -2.43 10.42
N ALA A 144 -12.58 -1.15 10.80
CA ALA A 144 -13.56 -0.58 11.71
C ALA A 144 -15.00 -0.62 11.16
N ARG A 145 -15.18 -0.47 9.83
CA ARG A 145 -16.47 -0.61 9.16
C ARG A 145 -16.89 -2.07 9.04
N ASP A 146 -15.99 -2.92 8.56
CA ASP A 146 -16.25 -4.36 8.40
C ASP A 146 -16.71 -4.99 9.73
N VAL A 147 -16.10 -4.60 10.86
CA VAL A 147 -16.50 -5.04 12.21
C VAL A 147 -17.89 -4.52 12.59
N GLN A 148 -18.19 -3.24 12.33
CA GLN A 148 -19.47 -2.64 12.71
C GLN A 148 -20.65 -3.15 11.85
N GLU A 149 -20.39 -3.47 10.58
CA GLU A 149 -21.37 -4.05 9.65
C GLU A 149 -21.66 -5.53 9.97
N ASN A 150 -20.65 -6.31 10.36
CA ASN A 150 -20.85 -7.68 10.87
C ASN A 150 -21.54 -7.71 12.24
N ALA A 151 -21.25 -6.75 13.14
CA ALA A 151 -21.90 -6.67 14.44
C ALA A 151 -23.41 -6.38 14.34
N ALA A 152 -23.84 -5.64 13.32
CA ALA A 152 -25.26 -5.38 13.04
C ALA A 152 -26.02 -6.62 12.51
N ALA A 153 -25.32 -7.63 12.00
CA ALA A 153 -25.92 -8.84 11.43
C ALA A 153 -26.27 -9.91 12.49
N VAL A 154 -25.92 -9.72 13.76
CA VAL A 154 -26.16 -10.69 14.86
C VAL A 154 -27.07 -10.07 15.93
N GLY A 155 -28.31 -9.77 15.54
CA GLY A 155 -29.39 -9.46 16.47
C GLY A 155 -29.96 -10.75 17.11
N PRO A 156 -30.35 -10.74 18.39
CA PRO A 156 -30.69 -11.97 19.12
C PRO A 156 -32.05 -12.57 18.73
N GLU A 157 -32.07 -13.88 18.56
CA GLU A 157 -33.27 -14.69 18.37
C GLU A 157 -34.03 -14.87 19.70
N LEU A 158 -35.26 -14.35 19.76
CA LEU A 158 -36.24 -14.65 20.81
C LEU A 158 -37.60 -14.86 20.15
N GLY A 159 -37.98 -16.12 19.93
CA GLY A 159 -39.26 -16.49 19.33
C GLY A 159 -40.35 -16.78 20.35
N MET A 160 -41.61 -16.76 19.90
CA MET A 160 -42.66 -17.61 20.44
C MET A 160 -43.72 -17.92 19.37
N GLU A 161 -44.47 -18.99 19.58
CA GLU A 161 -45.27 -19.68 18.56
C GLU A 161 -46.66 -19.05 18.35
N GLN A 162 -47.25 -19.27 17.16
CA GLN A 162 -48.55 -19.94 17.10
C GLN A 162 -48.84 -20.57 15.72
N ALA A 163 -49.59 -21.67 15.74
CA ALA A 163 -50.22 -22.28 14.57
C ALA A 163 -51.40 -21.40 14.09
N GLY A 164 -51.90 -21.51 12.85
CA GLY A 164 -51.59 -22.52 11.82
C GLY A 164 -52.84 -23.29 11.40
N MET A 165 -53.73 -22.61 10.66
CA MET A 165 -54.87 -23.16 9.94
C MET A 165 -55.29 -22.13 8.87
N GLY A 166 -55.92 -22.59 7.80
CA GLY A 166 -56.53 -21.70 6.82
C GLY A 166 -57.32 -22.48 5.78
N GLU A 167 -58.23 -21.81 5.06
CA GLU A 167 -58.73 -22.31 3.79
C GLU A 167 -59.36 -21.22 2.91
N ALA A 168 -59.15 -21.39 1.60
CA ALA A 168 -60.11 -21.23 0.51
C ALA A 168 -60.67 -19.86 0.06
N VAL A 169 -61.19 -19.94 -1.18
CA VAL A 169 -62.09 -19.04 -1.93
C VAL A 169 -61.51 -17.73 -2.48
N ALA A 170 -61.36 -17.70 -3.80
CA ALA A 170 -61.27 -16.49 -4.61
C ALA A 170 -62.64 -16.11 -5.18
N SER A 171 -62.86 -14.82 -5.46
CA SER A 171 -63.89 -14.36 -6.40
C SER A 171 -63.46 -13.03 -7.04
N ALA A 172 -64.01 -12.73 -8.21
CA ALA A 172 -63.61 -11.61 -9.06
C ALA A 172 -64.50 -10.37 -8.89
N GLY A 173 -64.00 -9.21 -9.31
CA GLY A 173 -64.74 -7.96 -9.37
C GLY A 173 -64.07 -6.98 -10.32
N ALA A 174 -64.46 -7.00 -11.60
CA ALA A 174 -63.91 -6.13 -12.63
C ALA A 174 -64.93 -5.07 -13.05
N VAL A 175 -64.47 -3.82 -13.20
CA VAL A 175 -65.10 -2.79 -14.04
C VAL A 175 -63.96 -2.01 -14.71
N GLY A 176 -64.03 -1.83 -16.03
CA GLY A 176 -63.17 -0.92 -16.78
C GLY A 176 -63.97 0.29 -17.29
N VAL A 177 -63.27 1.34 -17.70
CA VAL A 177 -63.83 2.47 -18.45
C VAL A 177 -62.85 2.84 -19.56
N GLU A 178 -63.37 3.00 -20.77
CA GLU A 178 -62.61 3.37 -21.98
C GLU A 178 -62.67 4.89 -22.21
N VAL A 179 -61.60 5.46 -22.77
CA VAL A 179 -61.60 6.76 -23.49
C VAL A 179 -60.62 6.64 -24.67
N GLU A 180 -60.90 7.37 -25.76
CA GLU A 180 -60.41 7.10 -27.12
C GLU A 180 -59.08 7.79 -27.52
N GLN A 181 -58.71 7.57 -28.78
CA GLN A 181 -57.49 7.93 -29.51
C GLN A 181 -57.20 9.44 -29.64
N GLU A 182 -55.91 9.80 -29.81
CA GLU A 182 -55.41 10.39 -31.07
C GLU A 182 -53.86 10.31 -31.17
N ASP A 183 -53.31 10.46 -32.39
CA ASP A 183 -51.91 10.17 -32.75
C ASP A 183 -50.94 11.37 -32.66
N VAL A 184 -49.66 11.12 -32.35
CA VAL A 184 -48.49 11.79 -32.97
C VAL A 184 -47.26 10.86 -32.97
N GLU A 185 -46.63 10.63 -34.14
CA GLU A 185 -45.30 10.01 -34.24
C GLU A 185 -44.14 11.00 -34.02
N ALA A 186 -43.07 10.58 -33.34
CA ALA A 186 -41.74 11.21 -33.45
C ALA A 186 -40.59 10.24 -33.15
N ALA A 187 -39.74 9.94 -34.14
CA ALA A 187 -38.60 9.03 -34.00
C ALA A 187 -37.31 9.74 -33.55
N GLY A 188 -36.43 9.04 -32.82
CA GLY A 188 -35.24 9.66 -32.21
C GLY A 188 -34.01 8.76 -31.96
N LYS A 189 -33.91 7.60 -32.62
CA LYS A 189 -32.80 6.64 -32.41
C LYS A 189 -31.72 6.84 -33.49
N ARG A 190 -30.52 7.32 -33.12
CA ARG A 190 -29.39 7.54 -34.06
C ARG A 190 -28.18 6.68 -33.72
N THR A 191 -27.73 5.92 -34.71
CA THR A 191 -26.43 5.22 -34.76
C THR A 191 -25.44 6.02 -35.61
N ARG A 192 -24.16 5.99 -35.23
CA ARG A 192 -22.98 6.28 -36.08
C ARG A 192 -21.74 5.74 -35.34
N ASP A 193 -21.13 4.61 -35.66
CA ASP A 193 -20.68 4.01 -36.94
C ASP A 193 -19.27 4.47 -37.35
N GLU A 194 -18.45 3.50 -37.79
CA GLU A 194 -16.99 3.61 -38.00
C GLU A 194 -16.65 3.66 -39.50
N SER A 195 -15.61 4.38 -39.90
CA SER A 195 -15.09 4.37 -41.29
C SER A 195 -13.60 4.70 -41.35
N ASN A 196 -12.91 4.19 -42.37
CA ASN A 196 -11.45 4.25 -42.59
C ASN A 196 -11.15 5.01 -43.92
N GLU A 197 -9.94 4.82 -44.48
CA GLU A 197 -9.43 5.28 -45.80
C GLU A 197 -8.88 6.74 -45.77
N GLU A 198 -7.57 6.96 -45.99
CA GLU A 198 -6.75 6.88 -47.24
C GLU A 198 -7.01 8.09 -48.17
N GLU A 199 -6.13 9.11 -48.14
CA GLU A 199 -4.90 9.29 -48.96
C GLU A 199 -5.13 10.00 -50.30
N THR A 200 -4.40 11.10 -50.53
CA THR A 200 -4.04 11.62 -51.88
C THR A 200 -2.92 12.67 -51.80
N GLU A 201 -2.11 12.76 -52.86
CA GLU A 201 -0.96 13.65 -53.05
C GLU A 201 -1.44 14.95 -53.80
N ASP A 202 -0.65 15.95 -54.23
CA ASP A 202 0.80 16.26 -54.25
C ASP A 202 0.98 17.80 -54.39
N GLU A 203 2.18 18.35 -54.10
CA GLU A 203 2.87 19.40 -54.90
C GLU A 203 4.13 19.98 -54.20
N LEU A 204 5.31 19.56 -54.69
CA LEU A 204 6.48 20.37 -55.12
C LEU A 204 7.11 21.48 -54.21
N ALA A 205 8.45 21.65 -54.09
CA ALA A 205 9.62 20.82 -54.46
C ALA A 205 10.97 21.43 -53.94
N LEU A 206 12.08 20.66 -54.01
CA LEU A 206 13.52 21.08 -53.95
C LEU A 206 14.02 21.60 -52.55
N ILE A 207 15.30 21.75 -52.16
CA ILE A 207 16.68 21.26 -52.53
C ILE A 207 17.61 21.60 -51.32
N PRO A 208 18.74 20.90 -50.99
CA PRO A 208 19.12 19.49 -51.15
C PRO A 208 19.45 18.81 -49.79
N ALA A 209 19.95 17.57 -49.80
CA ALA A 209 20.33 16.82 -48.58
C ALA A 209 21.77 17.09 -48.07
N THR A 210 21.97 17.03 -46.74
CA THR A 210 23.29 16.73 -46.14
C THR A 210 23.18 15.59 -45.13
N LYS A 211 24.08 14.60 -45.23
CA LYS A 211 24.13 13.45 -44.30
C LYS A 211 24.84 13.85 -43.01
N LYS A 212 24.18 13.74 -41.85
CA LYS A 212 24.86 13.56 -40.55
C LYS A 212 24.19 12.47 -39.74
N SER A 213 24.94 11.39 -39.48
CA SER A 213 24.58 10.40 -38.46
C SER A 213 24.69 11.04 -37.08
N ALA A 214 23.63 10.91 -36.28
CA ALA A 214 23.59 11.34 -34.88
C ALA A 214 22.54 10.52 -34.13
N THR A 215 22.68 9.19 -34.13
CA THR A 215 21.79 8.29 -33.38
C THR A 215 22.04 8.43 -31.88
N THR A 216 21.49 9.48 -31.27
CA THR A 216 21.40 9.59 -29.81
C THR A 216 20.60 8.39 -29.27
N PRO A 217 21.10 7.63 -28.29
CA PRO A 217 20.37 6.51 -27.72
C PRO A 217 19.15 7.04 -26.95
N ARG A 218 17.98 6.97 -27.60
CA ARG A 218 16.68 7.21 -26.97
C ARG A 218 16.55 6.22 -25.80
N ALA A 219 16.71 6.73 -24.58
CA ALA A 219 16.76 5.93 -23.36
C ALA A 219 15.62 4.90 -23.34
N ALA A 220 15.98 3.61 -23.32
CA ALA A 220 15.01 2.53 -23.43
C ALA A 220 14.01 2.59 -22.27
N ALA A 221 12.72 2.68 -22.59
CA ALA A 221 11.67 2.79 -21.58
C ALA A 221 11.68 1.53 -20.69
N SER A 222 12.13 1.66 -19.45
CA SER A 222 12.45 0.55 -18.55
C SER A 222 11.28 -0.45 -18.46
N ARG A 223 11.50 -1.67 -18.96
CA ARG A 223 10.50 -2.73 -19.03
C ARG A 223 10.08 -3.13 -17.60
N LYS A 224 8.79 -3.38 -17.37
CA LYS A 224 8.27 -3.62 -16.01
C LYS A 224 8.11 -5.11 -15.65
N GLN A 225 8.08 -5.99 -16.63
CA GLN A 225 7.89 -7.44 -16.48
C GLN A 225 9.16 -8.22 -16.89
N PHE A 226 9.38 -9.39 -16.30
CA PHE A 226 10.46 -10.32 -16.69
C PHE A 226 10.12 -11.09 -17.98
N VAL A 227 11.10 -11.29 -18.85
CA VAL A 227 11.12 -12.21 -20.01
C VAL A 227 12.18 -13.32 -19.80
N SER A 228 12.37 -14.22 -20.76
CA SER A 228 13.25 -15.39 -20.54
C SER A 228 14.74 -15.02 -20.42
N ALA A 229 15.24 -14.06 -21.20
CA ALA A 229 16.59 -13.51 -21.02
C ALA A 229 16.84 -12.97 -19.60
N ASP A 230 15.94 -12.16 -19.03
CA ASP A 230 16.12 -11.66 -17.66
C ASP A 230 16.09 -12.79 -16.62
N ASP A 231 15.28 -13.82 -16.84
CA ASP A 231 15.25 -15.00 -15.97
C ASP A 231 16.60 -15.71 -15.96
N ILE A 232 17.24 -15.85 -17.12
CA ILE A 232 18.57 -16.48 -17.28
C ILE A 232 19.64 -15.66 -16.55
N ILE A 233 19.66 -14.34 -16.72
CA ILE A 233 20.60 -13.44 -16.03
C ILE A 233 20.35 -13.50 -14.51
N LEU A 234 19.10 -13.38 -14.06
CA LEU A 234 18.71 -13.48 -12.64
C LEU A 234 19.14 -14.81 -12.01
N LEU A 235 18.89 -15.95 -12.67
CA LEU A 235 19.25 -17.27 -12.14
C LEU A 235 20.78 -17.47 -12.12
N THR A 236 21.49 -16.99 -13.14
CA THR A 236 22.96 -17.01 -13.18
C THR A 236 23.55 -16.21 -12.02
N GLN A 237 23.05 -14.99 -11.78
CA GLN A 237 23.48 -14.15 -10.66
C GLN A 237 23.14 -14.77 -9.30
N VAL A 238 22.00 -15.46 -9.19
CA VAL A 238 21.59 -16.18 -7.97
C VAL A 238 22.50 -17.39 -7.70
N LEU A 239 22.98 -18.08 -8.74
CA LEU A 239 23.98 -19.16 -8.60
C LEU A 239 25.37 -18.66 -8.22
N ALA A 240 25.76 -17.47 -8.69
CA ALA A 240 27.01 -16.81 -8.30
C ALA A 240 26.96 -16.36 -6.83
N THR A 241 25.94 -15.55 -6.48
CA THR A 241 25.80 -14.93 -5.15
C THR A 241 25.41 -15.93 -4.06
N LYS A 242 24.61 -16.95 -4.39
CA LYS A 242 24.08 -17.98 -3.45
C LYS A 242 23.34 -17.33 -2.27
N PRO A 243 22.23 -16.60 -2.49
CA PRO A 243 21.58 -15.78 -1.46
C PRO A 243 21.11 -16.57 -0.22
N TRP A 244 20.89 -17.89 -0.34
CA TRP A 244 20.58 -18.78 0.77
C TRP A 244 21.76 -19.04 1.73
N ALA A 245 23.01 -18.82 1.29
CA ALA A 245 24.21 -19.02 2.10
C ALA A 245 24.51 -17.86 3.08
N TYR A 246 23.76 -16.76 3.00
CA TYR A 246 23.92 -15.60 3.87
C TYR A 246 23.24 -15.83 5.23
N PRO A 247 23.84 -15.38 6.36
CA PRO A 247 23.21 -15.47 7.68
C PRO A 247 21.81 -14.86 7.75
N HIS A 248 21.58 -13.79 6.98
CA HIS A 248 20.24 -13.29 6.66
C HIS A 248 20.02 -13.37 5.15
N VAL A 249 19.18 -14.30 4.71
CA VAL A 249 18.90 -14.60 3.29
C VAL A 249 18.52 -13.35 2.47
N MET A 250 17.82 -12.39 3.09
CA MET A 250 17.43 -11.14 2.43
C MET A 250 18.58 -10.17 2.11
N ASP A 251 19.71 -10.24 2.82
CA ASP A 251 20.90 -9.46 2.44
C ASP A 251 21.63 -10.12 1.25
N GLY A 252 21.63 -11.44 1.16
CA GLY A 252 22.05 -12.15 -0.06
C GLY A 252 21.17 -11.81 -1.28
N TRP A 253 19.86 -11.65 -1.11
CA TRP A 253 18.98 -11.15 -2.18
C TRP A 253 19.15 -9.67 -2.49
N GLN A 254 19.67 -8.87 -1.55
CA GLN A 254 20.07 -7.49 -1.81
C GLN A 254 21.34 -7.47 -2.66
N GLU A 255 22.35 -8.27 -2.33
CA GLU A 255 23.57 -8.43 -3.12
C GLU A 255 23.27 -8.90 -4.56
N VAL A 256 22.39 -9.90 -4.74
CA VAL A 256 21.86 -10.28 -6.06
C VAL A 256 21.25 -9.08 -6.78
N CYS A 257 20.44 -8.27 -6.09
CA CYS A 257 19.76 -7.13 -6.69
C CYS A 257 20.72 -6.01 -7.08
N ASP A 258 21.83 -5.84 -6.36
CA ASP A 258 22.78 -4.75 -6.58
C ASP A 258 23.83 -5.13 -7.62
N GLN A 259 24.26 -6.40 -7.69
CA GLN A 259 25.04 -6.92 -8.82
C GLN A 259 24.22 -6.91 -10.13
N LEU A 260 22.91 -7.23 -10.08
CA LEU A 260 22.02 -7.08 -11.25
C LEU A 260 21.88 -5.64 -11.75
N ARG A 261 22.05 -4.61 -10.89
CA ARG A 261 22.06 -3.19 -11.32
C ARG A 261 23.33 -2.81 -12.09
N GLY A 262 24.40 -3.63 -12.00
CA GLY A 262 25.64 -3.46 -12.75
C GLY A 262 25.70 -4.25 -14.06
N HIS A 263 24.67 -5.04 -14.40
CA HIS A 263 24.62 -5.78 -15.66
C HIS A 263 23.98 -4.94 -16.77
N ASP A 264 24.75 -4.62 -17.81
CA ASP A 264 24.28 -3.85 -18.97
C ASP A 264 23.02 -4.45 -19.62
N GLU A 265 22.89 -5.79 -19.65
CA GLU A 265 21.75 -6.49 -20.24
C GLU A 265 20.49 -6.51 -19.34
N PHE A 266 20.59 -6.17 -18.05
CA PHE A 266 19.50 -6.30 -17.08
C PHE A 266 18.72 -4.99 -16.89
N HIS A 267 17.92 -4.61 -17.89
CA HIS A 267 17.18 -3.34 -17.93
C HIS A 267 15.93 -3.25 -16.99
N LEU A 268 15.94 -3.91 -15.82
CA LEU A 268 14.79 -3.99 -14.91
C LEU A 268 15.09 -3.38 -13.53
N ASP A 269 14.54 -2.21 -13.21
CA ASP A 269 14.51 -1.76 -11.81
C ASP A 269 13.60 -2.70 -10.98
N LYS A 270 14.21 -3.39 -10.02
CA LYS A 270 13.61 -4.41 -9.16
C LYS A 270 14.16 -4.27 -7.75
N THR A 271 13.51 -4.94 -6.80
CA THR A 271 13.96 -5.04 -5.41
C THR A 271 14.32 -6.47 -5.10
N ALA A 272 15.19 -6.69 -4.11
CA ALA A 272 15.58 -8.01 -3.60
C ALA A 272 14.40 -9.00 -3.49
N GLY A 273 13.31 -8.60 -2.83
CA GLY A 273 12.10 -9.43 -2.68
C GLY A 273 11.32 -9.68 -3.97
N ALA A 274 11.41 -8.79 -4.98
CA ALA A 274 10.83 -9.04 -6.30
C ALA A 274 11.65 -10.06 -7.11
N CYS A 275 12.98 -10.03 -6.98
CA CYS A 275 13.87 -11.03 -7.56
C CYS A 275 13.69 -12.40 -6.90
N GLN A 276 13.64 -12.46 -5.56
CA GLN A 276 13.31 -13.67 -4.80
C GLN A 276 11.95 -14.25 -5.21
N ALA A 277 10.90 -13.43 -5.26
CA ALA A 277 9.56 -13.87 -5.65
C ALA A 277 9.50 -14.37 -7.11
N ARG A 278 10.34 -13.83 -8.02
CA ARG A 278 10.46 -14.34 -9.39
C ARG A 278 11.12 -15.72 -9.42
N VAL A 279 12.25 -15.91 -8.73
CA VAL A 279 12.92 -17.23 -8.67
C VAL A 279 12.03 -18.28 -8.00
N THR A 280 11.37 -17.94 -6.89
CA THR A 280 10.43 -18.83 -6.19
C THR A 280 9.30 -19.27 -7.13
N LEU A 281 8.71 -18.35 -7.90
CA LEU A 281 7.66 -18.66 -8.88
C LEU A 281 8.17 -19.57 -10.01
N LEU A 282 9.42 -19.40 -10.47
CA LEU A 282 10.02 -20.27 -11.49
C LEU A 282 10.30 -21.68 -10.95
N LEU A 283 10.78 -21.79 -9.71
CA LEU A 283 10.97 -23.08 -9.01
C LEU A 283 9.63 -23.79 -8.76
N ASP A 284 8.58 -23.07 -8.37
CA ASP A 284 7.21 -23.60 -8.26
C ASP A 284 6.70 -24.13 -9.60
N HIS A 285 6.96 -23.42 -10.71
CA HIS A 285 6.60 -23.87 -12.04
C HIS A 285 7.40 -25.11 -12.49
N LEU A 286 8.68 -25.22 -12.12
CA LEU A 286 9.49 -26.42 -12.37
C LEU A 286 8.95 -27.62 -11.57
N LYS A 287 8.75 -27.46 -10.25
CA LYS A 287 8.19 -28.49 -9.35
C LYS A 287 6.80 -28.97 -9.80
N ALA A 288 5.98 -28.08 -10.35
CA ALA A 288 4.66 -28.39 -10.90
C ALA A 288 4.67 -28.89 -12.35
N GLY A 289 5.84 -29.15 -12.96
CA GLY A 289 5.97 -29.64 -14.34
C GLY A 289 5.43 -28.66 -15.41
N ASN A 290 5.28 -27.38 -15.08
CA ASN A 290 4.56 -26.41 -15.91
C ASN A 290 5.44 -25.82 -17.02
N VAL A 291 5.79 -26.67 -17.98
CA VAL A 291 6.60 -26.34 -19.17
C VAL A 291 6.03 -25.14 -19.93
N ALA A 292 4.70 -25.05 -20.05
CA ALA A 292 4.03 -23.95 -20.75
C ALA A 292 4.26 -22.58 -20.07
N ALA A 293 4.24 -22.51 -18.73
CA ALA A 293 4.56 -21.28 -18.00
C ALA A 293 6.03 -20.88 -18.13
N LEU A 294 6.95 -21.85 -18.14
CA LEU A 294 8.39 -21.62 -18.28
C LEU A 294 8.79 -21.17 -19.70
N ARG A 295 8.13 -21.71 -20.74
CA ARG A 295 8.35 -21.38 -22.17
C ARG A 295 7.68 -20.09 -22.65
N LYS A 296 6.72 -19.53 -21.91
CA LYS A 296 5.76 -18.52 -22.40
C LYS A 296 6.36 -17.25 -23.06
N SER A 297 7.62 -16.92 -22.82
CA SER A 297 8.25 -15.68 -23.27
C SER A 297 9.72 -15.87 -23.67
N GLY A 298 10.04 -16.94 -24.40
CA GLY A 298 11.39 -17.21 -24.91
C GLY A 298 11.48 -18.37 -25.92
N THR A 299 12.67 -18.58 -26.46
CA THR A 299 13.00 -19.66 -27.41
C THR A 299 13.09 -21.04 -26.72
N SER A 300 13.27 -22.14 -27.48
CA SER A 300 13.53 -23.45 -26.86
C SER A 300 14.88 -23.47 -26.14
N GLU A 301 15.91 -22.86 -26.73
CA GLU A 301 17.25 -22.70 -26.14
C GLU A 301 17.19 -21.91 -24.83
N GLU A 302 16.50 -20.77 -24.80
CA GLU A 302 16.29 -19.99 -23.57
C GLU A 302 15.52 -20.79 -22.50
N TYR A 303 14.55 -21.61 -22.91
CA TYR A 303 13.81 -22.48 -21.99
C TYR A 303 14.69 -23.60 -21.43
N GLU A 304 15.48 -24.26 -22.28
CA GLU A 304 16.40 -25.33 -21.88
C GLU A 304 17.47 -24.79 -20.94
N ARG A 305 18.12 -23.67 -21.30
CA ARG A 305 19.11 -23.00 -20.45
C ARG A 305 18.51 -22.54 -19.12
N LYS A 306 17.29 -21.99 -19.12
CA LYS A 306 16.56 -21.63 -17.90
C LYS A 306 16.22 -22.85 -17.04
N ARG A 307 15.87 -23.99 -17.65
CA ARG A 307 15.59 -25.25 -16.95
C ARG A 307 16.83 -25.82 -16.29
N GLU A 308 17.99 -25.79 -16.95
CA GLU A 308 19.28 -26.14 -16.35
C GLU A 308 19.56 -25.29 -15.11
N LEU A 309 19.50 -23.96 -15.27
CA LEU A 309 19.78 -23.02 -14.17
C LEU A 309 18.82 -23.19 -12.99
N LEU A 310 17.53 -23.52 -13.23
CA LEU A 310 16.57 -23.81 -12.15
C LEU A 310 16.86 -25.12 -11.43
N LEU A 311 17.31 -26.17 -12.14
CA LEU A 311 17.74 -27.43 -11.54
C LEU A 311 19.00 -27.23 -10.69
N ASP A 312 19.98 -26.47 -11.19
CA ASP A 312 21.19 -26.09 -10.45
C ASP A 312 20.87 -25.28 -9.19
N VAL A 313 19.94 -24.31 -9.26
CA VAL A 313 19.50 -23.53 -8.11
C VAL A 313 18.81 -24.44 -7.09
N GLN A 314 17.94 -25.34 -7.52
CA GLN A 314 17.26 -26.29 -6.63
C GLN A 314 18.26 -27.23 -5.95
N ALA A 315 19.20 -27.82 -6.69
CA ALA A 315 20.21 -28.72 -6.15
C ALA A 315 21.13 -28.03 -5.14
N LYS A 316 21.58 -26.79 -5.41
CA LYS A 316 22.43 -26.03 -4.49
C LYS A 316 21.69 -25.47 -3.27
N GLN A 317 20.36 -25.35 -3.31
CA GLN A 317 19.54 -25.05 -2.14
C GLN A 317 19.41 -26.30 -1.25
N VAL A 318 18.98 -27.43 -1.81
CA VAL A 318 18.83 -28.70 -1.06
C VAL A 318 20.15 -29.12 -0.40
N ALA A 319 21.26 -29.14 -1.14
CA ALA A 319 22.57 -29.51 -0.58
C ALA A 319 23.07 -28.55 0.51
N PHE A 320 22.61 -27.29 0.53
CA PHE A 320 22.91 -26.35 1.60
C PHE A 320 22.01 -26.55 2.83
N GLU A 321 20.72 -26.87 2.62
CA GLU A 321 19.80 -27.23 3.70
C GLU A 321 20.25 -28.51 4.40
N GLU A 322 20.64 -29.54 3.64
CA GLU A 322 21.24 -30.80 4.15
C GLU A 322 22.51 -30.54 4.96
N PHE A 323 23.44 -29.73 4.44
CA PHE A 323 24.66 -29.34 5.14
C PHE A 323 24.39 -28.58 6.45
N GLN A 324 23.39 -27.70 6.46
CA GLN A 324 22.96 -26.98 7.67
C GLN A 324 22.32 -27.92 8.70
N GLU A 325 21.52 -28.90 8.27
CA GLU A 325 20.98 -29.94 9.16
C GLU A 325 22.07 -30.84 9.75
N ASP A 326 23.09 -31.23 8.98
CA ASP A 326 24.21 -32.02 9.52
C ASP A 326 25.08 -31.22 10.49
N LEU A 327 25.24 -29.90 10.28
CA LEU A 327 25.85 -29.01 11.26
C LEU A 327 25.00 -28.85 12.54
N ARG A 328 23.67 -28.93 12.45
CA ARG A 328 22.77 -28.91 13.61
C ARG A 328 22.88 -30.21 14.40
N LYS A 329 22.83 -31.37 13.74
CA LYS A 329 23.02 -32.70 14.36
C LYS A 329 24.34 -32.78 15.13
N ARG A 330 25.46 -32.47 14.46
CA ARG A 330 26.82 -32.45 15.06
C ARG A 330 27.02 -31.44 16.19
N ARG A 331 26.12 -30.46 16.35
CA ARG A 331 26.10 -29.50 17.46
C ARG A 331 25.17 -29.94 18.61
N GLY A 332 24.16 -30.76 18.31
CA GLY A 332 23.23 -31.32 19.30
C GLY A 332 23.75 -32.59 19.98
N GLU A 333 24.66 -33.32 19.35
CA GLU A 333 25.32 -34.48 19.94
C GLU A 333 26.33 -34.08 21.04
N PRO A 334 26.20 -34.58 22.28
CA PRO A 334 27.17 -34.32 23.33
C PRO A 334 28.47 -35.09 23.06
N SER A 335 29.46 -34.41 22.48
CA SER A 335 30.76 -34.98 22.16
C SER A 335 31.48 -35.49 23.42
N PRO A 336 31.93 -36.76 23.45
CA PRO A 336 32.66 -37.31 24.59
C PRO A 336 34.09 -36.74 24.65
N SER A 337 34.40 -36.09 25.77
CA SER A 337 35.75 -35.70 26.24
C SER A 337 36.63 -34.86 25.30
N ALA A 338 36.59 -33.54 25.50
CA ALA A 338 37.78 -32.68 25.46
C ALA A 338 37.70 -31.67 26.61
N SER A 339 38.53 -31.84 27.63
CA SER A 339 38.48 -31.02 28.85
C SER A 339 39.15 -29.66 28.67
N VAL A 340 38.35 -28.63 28.34
CA VAL A 340 38.75 -27.22 28.44
C VAL A 340 37.78 -26.52 29.38
N THR A 341 38.29 -25.99 30.49
CA THR A 341 37.50 -25.34 31.52
C THR A 341 36.91 -24.02 31.03
N GLN A 342 35.60 -23.84 31.17
CA GLN A 342 34.86 -22.68 30.66
C GLN A 342 35.27 -21.33 31.28
N HIS A 343 36.09 -21.34 32.33
CA HIS A 343 36.51 -20.16 33.08
C HIS A 343 37.53 -19.30 32.31
N ASP A 344 38.54 -19.90 31.69
CA ASP A 344 39.63 -19.15 31.04
C ASP A 344 39.17 -18.42 29.78
N ALA A 345 38.28 -19.04 29.00
CA ALA A 345 37.68 -18.46 27.81
C ALA A 345 36.75 -17.26 28.11
N ALA A 346 36.28 -17.12 29.35
CA ALA A 346 35.48 -15.98 29.78
C ALA A 346 36.36 -14.76 30.11
N VAL A 347 37.47 -14.96 30.82
CA VAL A 347 38.37 -13.87 31.26
C VAL A 347 39.01 -13.16 30.06
N ALA A 348 39.47 -13.91 29.05
CA ALA A 348 40.06 -13.34 27.84
C ALA A 348 39.10 -12.40 27.08
N LYS A 349 37.82 -12.80 26.94
CA LYS A 349 36.81 -12.02 26.22
C LYS A 349 36.44 -10.69 26.88
N VAL A 350 36.53 -10.59 28.20
CA VAL A 350 36.28 -9.32 28.91
C VAL A 350 37.38 -8.29 28.60
N GLY A 351 38.64 -8.75 28.49
CA GLY A 351 39.77 -7.89 28.11
C GLY A 351 39.67 -7.33 26.68
N GLU A 352 39.36 -8.18 25.70
CA GLU A 352 39.21 -7.75 24.30
C GLU A 352 38.06 -6.73 24.11
N VAL A 353 36.92 -6.94 24.78
CA VAL A 353 35.78 -6.02 24.67
C VAL A 353 36.08 -4.66 25.30
N ALA A 354 36.76 -4.62 26.45
CA ALA A 354 37.17 -3.35 27.07
C ALA A 354 38.16 -2.58 26.18
N ALA A 355 39.14 -3.27 25.57
CA ALA A 355 40.08 -2.66 24.63
C ALA A 355 39.39 -2.14 23.36
N ALA A 356 38.43 -2.89 22.80
CA ALA A 356 37.69 -2.48 21.61
C ALA A 356 36.81 -1.24 21.83
N ILE A 357 36.24 -1.08 23.03
CA ILE A 357 35.46 0.12 23.40
C ILE A 357 36.38 1.35 23.48
N ALA A 358 37.51 1.25 24.19
CA ALA A 358 38.46 2.35 24.32
C ALA A 358 39.05 2.80 22.96
N VAL A 359 39.29 1.86 22.04
CA VAL A 359 39.73 2.17 20.66
C VAL A 359 38.62 2.81 19.82
N ALA A 360 37.35 2.45 20.03
CA ALA A 360 36.23 3.10 19.35
C ALA A 360 36.07 4.56 19.80
N GLU A 361 36.08 4.82 21.11
CA GLU A 361 35.97 6.18 21.68
C GLU A 361 37.10 7.11 21.20
N ALA A 362 38.30 6.57 20.98
CA ALA A 362 39.45 7.32 20.47
C ALA A 362 39.37 7.75 18.99
N THR A 363 38.33 7.37 18.24
CA THR A 363 38.21 7.64 16.78
C THR A 363 37.06 8.59 16.38
N GLY A 364 36.46 9.29 17.36
CA GLY A 364 35.21 10.05 17.20
C GLY A 364 35.20 11.26 16.25
N GLU A 365 36.31 11.65 15.62
CA GLU A 365 36.37 12.84 14.75
C GLU A 365 35.36 12.80 13.58
N ALA A 366 35.12 11.60 13.01
CA ALA A 366 34.18 11.43 11.91
C ALA A 366 32.69 11.53 12.31
N ASP A 367 32.37 11.40 13.61
CA ASP A 367 30.98 11.43 14.10
C ASP A 367 30.51 12.88 14.32
N TRP A 368 31.40 13.76 14.80
CA TRP A 368 31.12 15.19 15.01
C TRP A 368 30.74 15.93 13.73
N ASP A 369 31.39 15.63 12.60
CA ASP A 369 31.03 16.23 11.30
C ASP A 369 29.70 15.68 10.74
N GLY A 370 29.36 14.43 11.07
CA GLY A 370 28.04 13.87 10.81
C GLY A 370 26.95 14.58 11.62
N GLN A 371 27.18 14.74 12.92
CA GLN A 371 26.27 15.39 13.85
C GLN A 371 26.04 16.87 13.51
N ARG A 372 27.10 17.64 13.28
CA ARG A 372 27.02 19.04 12.82
C ARG A 372 26.27 19.19 11.49
N ARG A 373 26.40 18.20 10.60
CA ARG A 373 25.66 18.18 9.33
C ARG A 373 24.17 17.90 9.51
N LEU A 374 23.77 17.14 10.54
CA LEU A 374 22.36 17.02 10.94
C LEU A 374 21.86 18.34 11.55
N GLU A 375 22.58 18.93 12.49
CA GLU A 375 22.21 20.21 13.14
C GLU A 375 22.00 21.33 12.10
N LEU A 376 22.87 21.44 11.09
CA LEU A 376 22.74 22.40 9.99
C LEU A 376 21.56 22.13 9.04
N LEU A 377 21.04 20.90 8.99
CA LEU A 377 19.82 20.54 8.26
C LEU A 377 18.57 20.79 9.11
N GLU A 378 18.63 20.52 10.40
CA GLU A 378 17.57 20.80 11.37
C GLU A 378 17.32 22.31 11.49
N ILE A 379 18.36 23.11 11.74
CA ILE A 379 18.28 24.58 11.76
C ILE A 379 17.76 25.15 10.43
N ARG A 380 18.03 24.50 9.29
CA ARG A 380 17.47 24.91 7.99
C ARG A 380 15.97 24.61 7.92
N MET A 381 15.56 23.39 8.29
CA MET A 381 14.16 22.96 8.32
C MET A 381 13.32 23.81 9.28
N GLU A 382 13.84 24.14 10.47
CA GLU A 382 13.18 25.02 11.43
C GLU A 382 12.94 26.42 10.87
N ARG A 383 13.93 27.00 10.16
CA ARG A 383 13.80 28.31 9.50
C ARG A 383 12.74 28.28 8.41
N GLU A 384 12.78 27.28 7.54
CA GLU A 384 11.79 27.11 6.47
C GLU A 384 10.37 26.96 7.05
N LEU A 385 10.21 26.16 8.11
CA LEU A 385 8.93 26.00 8.82
C LEU A 385 8.48 27.31 9.49
N ALA A 386 9.39 28.06 10.08
CA ALA A 386 9.11 29.35 10.70
C ALA A 386 8.73 30.44 9.67
N GLU A 387 9.34 30.42 8.47
CA GLU A 387 9.00 31.29 7.35
C GLU A 387 7.63 30.94 6.78
N GLN A 388 7.34 29.66 6.54
CA GLN A 388 6.00 29.18 6.16
C GLN A 388 4.93 29.59 7.19
N ARG A 389 5.24 29.46 8.49
CA ARG A 389 4.34 29.87 9.58
C ARG A 389 4.13 31.39 9.63
N ARG A 390 5.17 32.20 9.38
CA ARG A 390 5.05 33.67 9.28
C ARG A 390 4.15 34.08 8.12
N HIS A 391 4.36 33.49 6.94
CA HIS A 391 3.53 33.75 5.76
C HIS A 391 2.05 33.38 6.00
N ALA A 392 1.78 32.26 6.67
CA ALA A 392 0.42 31.89 7.07
C ALA A 392 -0.18 32.87 8.10
N ASP A 393 0.56 33.23 9.15
CA ASP A 393 0.14 34.23 10.14
C ASP A 393 -0.09 35.62 9.48
N GLU A 394 0.63 35.97 8.42
CA GLU A 394 0.47 37.21 7.66
C GLU A 394 -0.79 37.20 6.78
N GLN A 395 -1.07 36.10 6.07
CA GLN A 395 -2.33 35.92 5.34
C GLN A 395 -3.55 35.99 6.26
N VAL A 396 -3.49 35.40 7.46
CA VAL A 396 -4.56 35.52 8.46
C VAL A 396 -4.75 36.98 8.90
N ARG A 397 -3.66 37.72 9.17
CA ARG A 397 -3.75 39.15 9.53
C ARG A 397 -4.26 40.03 8.39
N GLU A 398 -4.03 39.67 7.13
CA GLU A 398 -4.61 40.38 5.98
C GLU A 398 -6.11 40.15 5.88
N LEU A 399 -6.57 38.89 6.00
CA LEU A 399 -7.99 38.55 6.05
C LEU A 399 -8.71 39.22 7.24
N GLU A 400 -8.10 39.27 8.43
CA GLU A 400 -8.65 40.01 9.58
C GLU A 400 -8.81 41.51 9.29
N ARG A 401 -7.84 42.15 8.62
CA ARG A 401 -7.94 43.57 8.25
C ARG A 401 -9.07 43.81 7.26
N LEU A 402 -9.19 42.98 6.23
CA LEU A 402 -10.28 43.06 5.24
C LEU A 402 -11.65 42.88 5.91
N GLN A 403 -11.78 41.92 6.83
CA GLN A 403 -13.02 41.69 7.57
C GLN A 403 -13.40 42.89 8.47
N ARG A 404 -12.42 43.50 9.18
CA ARG A 404 -12.67 44.70 9.99
C ARG A 404 -13.08 45.90 9.13
N ALA A 405 -12.36 46.16 8.03
CA ALA A 405 -12.70 47.24 7.10
C ALA A 405 -14.09 47.06 6.47
N GLN A 406 -14.50 45.82 6.17
CA GLN A 406 -15.84 45.52 5.67
C GLN A 406 -16.93 45.80 6.74
N LEU A 407 -16.68 45.43 8.00
CA LEU A 407 -17.60 45.70 9.11
C LEU A 407 -17.75 47.22 9.35
N GLU A 408 -16.64 47.94 9.38
CA GLU A 408 -16.62 49.41 9.52
C GLU A 408 -17.34 50.10 8.35
N ALA A 409 -17.15 49.63 7.12
CA ALA A 409 -17.87 50.14 5.95
C ALA A 409 -19.40 49.95 6.08
N GLN A 410 -19.87 48.78 6.52
CA GLN A 410 -21.29 48.54 6.78
C GLN A 410 -21.84 49.40 7.91
N GLN A 411 -21.10 49.56 9.02
CA GLN A 411 -21.50 50.43 10.13
C GLN A 411 -21.60 51.89 9.71
N ASN A 412 -20.64 52.38 8.91
CA ASN A 412 -20.67 53.74 8.37
C ASN A 412 -21.84 53.96 7.39
N GLN A 413 -22.15 53.00 6.52
CA GLN A 413 -23.33 53.05 5.65
C GLN A 413 -24.64 53.11 6.47
N HIS A 414 -24.76 52.28 7.52
CA HIS A 414 -25.92 52.29 8.40
C HIS A 414 -26.05 53.60 9.19
N ALA A 415 -24.93 54.18 9.66
CA ALA A 415 -24.92 55.48 10.33
C ALA A 415 -25.34 56.62 9.40
N GLN A 416 -24.90 56.61 8.13
CA GLN A 416 -25.34 57.57 7.11
C GLN A 416 -26.84 57.44 6.79
N LEU A 417 -27.37 56.21 6.75
CA LEU A 417 -28.81 55.96 6.59
C LEU A 417 -29.61 56.56 7.76
N LEU A 418 -29.18 56.31 9.00
CA LEU A 418 -29.83 56.87 10.20
C LEU A 418 -29.77 58.41 10.22
N ALA A 419 -28.63 59.00 9.87
CA ALA A 419 -28.46 60.46 9.82
C ALA A 419 -29.37 61.11 8.76
N THR A 420 -29.50 60.50 7.57
CA THR A 420 -30.39 61.00 6.52
C THR A 420 -31.87 60.84 6.87
N ILE A 421 -32.26 59.75 7.54
CA ILE A 421 -33.61 59.57 8.09
C ILE A 421 -33.91 60.65 9.15
N GLN A 422 -32.98 60.92 10.07
CA GLN A 422 -33.13 61.98 11.08
C GLN A 422 -33.25 63.37 10.44
N GLN A 423 -32.46 63.66 9.40
CA GLN A 423 -32.56 64.92 8.65
C GLN A 423 -33.92 65.09 7.96
N GLN A 424 -34.46 64.02 7.36
CA GLN A 424 -35.80 64.01 6.77
C GLN A 424 -36.89 64.24 7.83
N GLN A 425 -36.78 63.62 9.00
CA GLN A 425 -37.71 63.82 10.12
C GLN A 425 -37.67 65.26 10.64
N ALA A 426 -36.48 65.84 10.83
CA ALA A 426 -36.33 67.23 11.25
C ALA A 426 -36.94 68.22 10.23
N MET A 427 -36.64 68.03 8.94
CA MET A 427 -37.20 68.83 7.85
C MET A 427 -38.74 68.74 7.79
N MET A 428 -39.30 67.54 7.97
CA MET A 428 -40.75 67.32 8.02
C MET A 428 -41.39 68.05 9.21
N LEU A 429 -40.77 68.01 10.39
CA LEU A 429 -41.25 68.71 11.57
C LEU A 429 -41.23 70.24 11.39
N ASP A 430 -40.19 70.80 10.76
CA ASP A 430 -40.12 72.24 10.47
C ASP A 430 -41.10 72.67 9.38
N LEU A 431 -41.41 71.79 8.41
CA LEU A 431 -42.49 72.01 7.45
C LEU A 431 -43.87 72.02 8.12
N ILE A 432 -44.11 71.12 9.08
CA ILE A 432 -45.35 71.11 9.88
C ILE A 432 -45.45 72.38 10.74
N LYS A 433 -44.35 72.84 11.35
CA LYS A 433 -44.31 74.11 12.11
C LYS A 433 -44.63 75.31 11.22
N SER A 434 -44.07 75.39 10.00
CA SER A 434 -44.31 76.55 9.12
C SER A 434 -45.75 76.60 8.62
N VAL A 435 -46.34 75.46 8.25
CA VAL A 435 -47.77 75.38 7.87
C VAL A 435 -48.69 75.73 9.05
N THR A 436 -48.40 75.22 10.26
CA THR A 436 -49.19 75.54 11.47
C THR A 436 -48.97 76.95 12.02
N ALA A 437 -47.92 77.65 11.58
CA ALA A 437 -47.72 79.08 11.82
C ALA A 437 -48.48 79.92 10.78
N GLN A 438 -48.46 79.55 9.50
CA GLN A 438 -49.19 80.24 8.43
C GLN A 438 -50.70 80.23 8.68
N SER A 439 -51.28 79.08 9.04
CA SER A 439 -52.72 78.99 9.35
C SER A 439 -53.15 79.84 10.56
N LYS A 440 -52.23 80.14 11.49
CA LYS A 440 -52.45 81.08 12.61
C LYS A 440 -52.24 82.55 12.27
N SER A 441 -51.96 82.87 11.01
CA SER A 441 -51.84 84.26 10.51
C SER A 441 -52.93 84.63 9.50
N THR A 442 -53.91 83.75 9.32
CA THR A 442 -55.04 83.88 8.39
C THR A 442 -56.41 83.85 9.07
N ASP A 443 -56.43 83.72 10.40
CA ASP A 443 -57.56 84.02 11.30
C ASP A 443 -57.27 85.35 12.05
#